data_AF-A0A2L0UE23-F1
#
_entry.id   AF-A0A2L0UE23-F1
#
_cell.length_a   1.000
_cell.length_b   1.000
_cell.length_c   1.000
_cell.angle_alpha   90.00
_cell.angle_beta   90.00
_cell.angle_gamma   90.00
#
_symmetry.space_group_name_H-M   'P 1'
#
loop_
_entity.id
_entity.type
_entity.pdbx_description
1 polymer ?
#
loop_
_entity_poly.entity_id
_entity_poly.type
_entity_poly.pdbx_seq_one_letter_code
_entity_poly.pdbx_strand_id
1 'polypeptide(L)'
;MPVSRRLAVPALLAASALALAACGDGAAAGASGDAGAGEQLSIVTSTNVYGDIAATIGGDDVAVTSIVDSLSQDPHSYEATVQDKLSVSEADLVIENGG
;
A
#
# COMPACT_ATOMS: atom_id res chain seq x y z
N MET A 1 22.35 39.42 -25.98
CA MET A 1 23.29 39.73 -24.88
C MET A 1 24.10 38.47 -24.61
N PRO A 2 25.44 38.46 -24.74
CA PRO A 2 26.21 37.25 -24.51
C PRO A 2 26.13 36.92 -23.02
N VAL A 3 25.38 35.87 -22.67
CA VAL A 3 25.36 35.36 -21.30
C VAL A 3 26.80 34.96 -20.99
N SER A 4 27.42 35.67 -20.06
CA SER A 4 28.81 35.47 -19.69
C SER A 4 28.96 34.02 -19.21
N ARG A 5 29.79 33.24 -19.90
CA ARG A 5 30.00 31.80 -19.64
C ARG A 5 30.38 31.50 -18.19
N ARG A 6 30.89 32.52 -17.47
CA ARG A 6 31.23 32.50 -16.04
C ARG A 6 30.02 32.48 -15.10
N LEU A 7 28.88 33.03 -15.52
CA LEU A 7 27.61 33.03 -14.78
C LEU A 7 26.72 31.82 -15.12
N ALA A 8 26.99 31.12 -16.22
CA ALA A 8 26.26 29.93 -16.63
C ALA A 8 26.53 28.71 -15.72
N VAL A 9 27.76 28.57 -15.21
CA VAL A 9 28.17 27.45 -14.35
C VAL A 9 27.46 27.46 -12.98
N PRO A 10 27.44 28.57 -12.20
CA PRO A 10 26.72 28.59 -10.93
C PRO A 10 25.20 28.46 -11.10
N ALA A 11 24.64 28.99 -12.20
CA ALA A 11 23.22 28.85 -12.50
C ALA A 11 22.81 27.39 -12.80
N LEU A 12 23.65 26.64 -13.53
CA LEU A 12 23.41 25.22 -13.79
C LEU A 12 23.48 24.38 -12.50
N LEU A 13 24.42 24.69 -11.60
CA LEU A 13 24.58 24.02 -10.31
C LEU A 13 23.37 24.28 -9.39
N ALA A 14 22.87 25.51 -9.35
CA ALA A 14 21.68 25.84 -8.56
C ALA A 14 20.42 25.14 -9.11
N ALA A 15 20.24 25.11 -10.43
CA ALA A 15 19.09 24.45 -11.06
C ALA A 15 19.11 22.92 -10.86
N SER A 16 20.28 22.30 -10.90
CA SER A 16 20.42 20.87 -10.62
C SER A 16 20.16 20.52 -9.16
N ALA A 17 20.58 21.35 -8.20
CA ALA A 17 20.25 21.15 -6.79
C ALA A 17 18.73 21.22 -6.51
N LEU A 18 18.01 22.15 -7.14
CA LEU A 18 16.54 22.22 -7.04
C LEU A 18 15.84 21.01 -7.68
N ALA A 19 16.36 20.50 -8.79
CA ALA A 19 15.81 19.31 -9.44
C ALA A 19 15.99 18.03 -8.58
N LEU A 20 17.08 17.92 -7.82
CA LEU A 20 17.29 16.78 -6.91
C LEU A 20 16.37 16.83 -5.70
N ALA A 21 16.02 18.02 -5.19
CA ALA A 21 15.09 18.15 -4.06
C ALA A 21 13.64 17.78 -4.42
N ALA A 22 13.27 17.77 -5.70
CA ALA A 22 11.93 17.39 -6.16
C ALA A 22 11.69 15.87 -6.19
N CYS A 23 12.74 15.05 -6.12
CA CYS A 23 12.64 13.60 -5.92
C CYS A 23 12.84 13.18 -4.45
N GLY A 24 13.05 14.14 -3.55
CA GLY A 24 13.09 13.92 -2.11
C GLY A 24 11.68 14.04 -1.55
N ASP A 25 11.08 12.88 -1.32
CA ASP A 25 9.79 12.65 -0.70
C ASP A 25 9.46 13.64 0.44
N GLY A 26 8.26 14.23 0.39
CA GLY A 26 7.78 15.27 1.28
C GLY A 26 7.46 14.77 2.69
N ALA A 27 8.48 14.50 3.49
CA ALA A 27 8.32 14.16 4.90
C ALA A 27 8.91 15.24 5.81
N ALA A 28 8.09 16.26 6.14
CA ALA A 28 8.07 16.91 7.46
C ALA A 28 7.06 18.07 7.51
N ALA A 29 5.80 17.76 7.82
CA ALA A 29 4.94 18.54 8.74
C ALA A 29 3.54 17.91 8.81
N GLY A 30 3.31 17.07 9.82
CA GLY A 30 1.99 16.48 10.07
C GLY A 30 2.03 15.38 11.12
N ALA A 31 2.66 15.63 12.27
CA ALA A 31 2.53 14.77 13.43
C ALA A 31 1.17 15.02 14.08
N SER A 32 0.18 14.20 13.76
CA SER A 32 -1.08 14.11 14.50
C SER A 32 -1.82 12.83 14.13
N GLY A 33 -1.79 11.84 15.02
CA GLY A 33 -2.59 10.62 14.92
C GLY A 33 -2.06 9.49 15.80
N ASP A 34 -2.62 9.38 16.99
CA ASP A 34 -2.72 8.22 17.88
C ASP A 34 -1.56 7.20 17.98
N ALA A 35 -0.84 7.25 19.10
CA ALA A 35 -0.03 6.13 19.57
C ALA A 35 -0.91 5.16 20.38
N GLY A 36 -1.69 4.33 19.69
CA GLY A 36 -2.63 3.38 20.30
C GLY A 36 -2.87 2.16 19.42
N ALA A 37 -1.96 1.18 19.50
CA ALA A 37 -1.80 0.07 18.55
C ALA A 37 -1.43 0.57 17.13
N GLY A 38 -0.38 0.01 16.53
CA GLY A 38 -0.12 0.29 15.11
C GLY A 38 -1.38 -0.05 14.31
N GLU A 39 -1.75 0.79 13.34
CA GLU A 39 -2.82 0.46 12.41
C GLU A 39 -2.51 -0.91 11.79
N GLN A 40 -3.35 -1.91 12.09
CA GLN A 40 -3.20 -3.26 11.55
C GLN A 40 -3.35 -3.19 10.03
N LEU A 41 -2.48 -3.86 9.30
CA LEU A 41 -2.61 -3.97 7.85
C LEU A 41 -3.88 -4.78 7.52
N SER A 42 -4.80 -4.17 6.79
CA SER A 42 -6.01 -4.87 6.34
C SER A 42 -5.70 -5.74 5.13
N ILE A 43 -5.88 -7.06 5.28
CA ILE A 43 -5.59 -8.04 4.24
C ILE A 43 -6.89 -8.75 3.86
N VAL A 44 -7.21 -8.74 2.56
CA VAL A 44 -8.29 -9.57 2.01
C VAL A 44 -7.70 -10.73 1.24
N THR A 45 -8.19 -11.95 1.50
CA THR A 45 -7.73 -13.16 0.80
C THR A 45 -8.86 -13.82 0.03
N SER A 46 -8.52 -14.46 -1.10
CA SER A 46 -9.48 -15.22 -1.92
C SER A 46 -10.11 -16.39 -1.17
N THR A 47 -9.31 -17.16 -0.44
CA THR A 47 -9.75 -18.32 0.36
C THR A 47 -9.14 -18.27 1.77
N ASN A 48 -9.75 -19.00 2.69
CA ASN A 48 -9.27 -19.17 4.06
C ASN A 48 -7.83 -19.72 4.15
N VAL A 49 -7.38 -20.53 3.19
CA VAL A 49 -6.01 -21.08 3.17
C VAL A 49 -4.96 -19.97 3.19
N TYR A 50 -5.14 -18.94 2.36
CA TYR A 50 -4.25 -17.78 2.38
C TYR A 50 -4.50 -16.88 3.58
N GLY A 51 -5.74 -16.88 4.09
CA GLY A 51 -6.10 -16.16 5.30
C GLY A 51 -5.30 -16.64 6.52
N ASP A 52 -5.26 -17.96 6.72
CA ASP A 52 -4.52 -18.60 7.81
C ASP A 52 -3.01 -18.35 7.70
N ILE A 53 -2.46 -18.41 6.48
CA ILE A 53 -1.04 -18.11 6.23
C ILE A 53 -0.73 -16.65 6.58
N ALA A 54 -1.56 -15.71 6.11
CA ALA A 54 -1.37 -14.28 6.36
C ALA A 54 -1.47 -13.96 7.86
N ALA A 55 -2.47 -14.52 8.55
CA ALA A 55 -2.64 -14.35 9.99
C ALA A 55 -1.47 -14.95 10.78
N THR A 56 -0.98 -16.13 10.38
CA THR A 56 0.17 -16.78 11.04
C THR A 56 1.45 -15.97 10.90
N ILE A 57 1.68 -15.37 9.73
CA ILE A 57 2.88 -14.57 9.46
C ILE A 57 2.78 -13.18 10.10
N GLY A 58 1.63 -12.53 9.96
CA GLY A 58 1.42 -11.15 10.39
C GLY A 58 1.10 -10.99 11.88
N GLY A 59 0.60 -12.03 12.55
CA GLY A 59 0.28 -11.97 13.98
C GLY A 59 -0.67 -10.82 14.31
N ASP A 60 -0.33 -10.06 15.35
CA ASP A 60 -1.14 -8.92 15.83
C ASP A 60 -1.03 -7.66 14.94
N ASP A 61 -0.19 -7.68 13.90
CA ASP A 61 0.02 -6.54 12.99
C ASP A 61 -0.94 -6.56 11.78
N VAL A 62 -1.77 -7.61 11.64
CA VAL A 62 -2.66 -7.78 10.47
C VAL A 62 -4.09 -8.10 10.86
N ALA A 63 -5.04 -7.53 10.13
CA ALA A 63 -6.45 -7.88 10.19
C ALA A 63 -6.85 -8.58 8.87
N VAL A 64 -7.15 -9.88 8.94
CA VAL A 64 -7.35 -10.71 7.74
C VAL A 64 -8.81 -11.06 7.54
N THR A 65 -9.33 -10.82 6.33
CA THR A 65 -10.68 -11.23 5.90
C THR A 65 -10.57 -12.16 4.70
N SER A 66 -11.16 -13.35 4.76
CA SER A 66 -11.23 -14.27 3.62
C SER A 66 -12.59 -14.21 2.94
N ILE A 67 -12.62 -14.06 1.62
CA ILE A 67 -13.86 -14.01 0.84
C ILE A 67 -14.54 -15.39 0.86
N VAL A 68 -13.81 -16.46 0.53
CA VAL A 68 -14.30 -17.84 0.68
C VAL A 68 -13.73 -18.44 1.97
N ASP A 69 -14.49 -18.27 3.04
CA ASP A 69 -14.18 -18.76 4.40
C ASP A 69 -14.59 -20.23 4.61
N SER A 70 -15.72 -20.64 4.03
CA SER A 70 -16.35 -21.91 4.35
C SER A 70 -15.71 -23.09 3.61
N LEU A 71 -15.38 -24.15 4.36
CA LEU A 71 -14.86 -25.41 3.81
C LEU A 71 -15.85 -26.17 2.91
N SER A 72 -17.15 -25.87 3.00
CA SER A 72 -18.17 -26.50 2.17
C SER A 72 -18.51 -25.70 0.91
N GLN A 73 -17.94 -24.50 0.75
CA GLN A 73 -18.16 -23.65 -0.41
C GLN A 73 -17.04 -23.89 -1.43
N ASP A 74 -17.42 -24.22 -2.66
CA ASP A 74 -16.46 -24.30 -3.76
C ASP A 74 -16.08 -22.88 -4.22
N PRO A 75 -14.80 -22.48 -4.14
CA PRO A 75 -14.34 -21.15 -4.55
C PRO A 75 -14.47 -20.90 -6.05
N HIS A 76 -14.51 -21.95 -6.89
CA HIS A 76 -14.61 -21.79 -8.34
C HIS A 76 -16.03 -21.47 -8.82
N SER A 77 -17.03 -21.69 -7.97
CA SER A 77 -18.44 -21.39 -8.22
C SER A 77 -18.95 -20.22 -7.38
N TYR A 78 -18.06 -19.57 -6.61
CA TYR A 78 -18.43 -18.46 -5.74
C TYR A 78 -18.79 -17.22 -6.57
N GLU A 79 -19.91 -16.58 -6.22
CA GLU A 79 -20.33 -15.31 -6.80
C GLU A 79 -20.09 -14.20 -5.77
N ALA A 80 -19.31 -13.19 -6.16
CA ALA A 80 -18.91 -12.12 -5.25
C ALA A 80 -20.10 -11.22 -4.89
N THR A 81 -20.18 -10.87 -3.61
CA THR A 81 -21.18 -9.96 -3.07
C THR A 81 -20.74 -8.50 -3.19
N VAL A 82 -21.69 -7.57 -2.94
CA VAL A 82 -21.35 -6.14 -2.84
C VAL A 82 -20.42 -5.88 -1.64
N GLN A 83 -20.56 -6.64 -0.56
CA GLN A 83 -19.71 -6.56 0.61
C GLN A 83 -18.28 -7.01 0.28
N ASP A 84 -18.11 -8.08 -0.50
CA ASP A 84 -16.77 -8.54 -0.92
C ASP A 84 -16.07 -7.48 -1.76
N LYS A 85 -16.81 -6.83 -2.66
CA LYS A 85 -16.29 -5.73 -3.45
C LYS A 85 -15.86 -4.55 -2.57
N LEU A 86 -16.64 -4.23 -1.54
CA LEU A 86 -16.30 -3.18 -0.58
C LEU A 86 -15.03 -3.54 0.19
N SER A 87 -14.94 -4.76 0.74
CA SER A 87 -13.75 -5.19 1.47
C SER A 87 -12.51 -5.17 0.60
N VAL A 88 -12.60 -5.60 -0.67
CA VAL A 88 -11.48 -5.50 -1.62
C VAL A 88 -11.09 -4.05 -1.90
N SER A 89 -12.07 -3.13 -1.99
CA SER A 89 -11.78 -1.71 -2.28
C SER A 89 -11.16 -0.95 -1.10
N GLU A 90 -11.34 -1.44 0.12
CA GLU A 90 -10.84 -0.83 1.36
C GLU A 90 -9.56 -1.52 1.87
N ALA A 91 -9.18 -2.68 1.31
CA ALA A 91 -8.02 -3.45 1.74
C ALA A 91 -6.69 -2.78 1.36
N ASP A 92 -5.70 -2.88 2.25
CA ASP A 92 -4.32 -2.46 1.97
C ASP A 92 -3.58 -3.49 1.08
N LEU A 93 -3.94 -4.77 1.22
CA LEU A 93 -3.39 -5.86 0.44
C LEU A 93 -4.45 -6.91 0.10
N VAL A 94 -4.44 -7.38 -1.15
CA VAL A 94 -5.25 -8.51 -1.60
C VAL A 94 -4.35 -9.69 -1.95
N ILE A 95 -4.67 -10.87 -1.44
CA ILE A 95 -3.99 -12.14 -1.75
C ILE A 95 -4.93 -13.09 -2.48
N GLU A 96 -4.67 -13.29 -3.77
CA GLU A 96 -5.40 -14.20 -4.63
C GLU A 96 -4.65 -15.53 -4.85
N ASN A 97 -5.39 -16.63 -5.05
CA ASN A 97 -4.80 -17.91 -5.46
C ASN A 97 -4.20 -17.83 -6.88
N GLY A 98 -4.80 -17.01 -7.75
CA GLY A 98 -4.57 -17.02 -9.19
C GLY A 98 -5.13 -18.27 -9.86
N GLY A 99 -4.79 -18.47 -11.15
CA GLY A 99 -5.15 -19.68 -11.91
C GLY A 99 -6.26 -19.48 -12.94
#